data_AF-A0A7M7J6Y2-F1
#
_entry.id   AF-A0A7M7J6Y2-F1
#
_cell.length_a   1.000
_cell.length_b   1.000
_cell.length_c   1.000
_cell.angle_alpha   90.00
_cell.angle_beta   90.00
_cell.angle_gamma   90.00
#
_symmetry.space_group_name_H-M   'P 1'
#
loop_
_entity.id
_entity.type
_entity.pdbx_description
1 polymer ?
#
loop_
_entity_poly.entity_id
_entity_poly.type
_entity_poly.pdbx_seq_one_letter_code
_entity_poly.pdbx_strand_id
1 'polypeptide(L)'
;MNQQSQGVQQLLAAERRASDKVTEARKRKAHRLKQAKDEAQSDIEKFRSKKDKEFKAYEASHMGSRDDVQKRIEADTQRQILEVNQLVAKNKENIIDKLLFLVYNIEPQMHKNHKPTAA
;
A
#
# COMPACT_ATOMS: atom_id res chain seq x y z
N MET A 1 -21.51 -34.46 -79.75
CA MET A 1 -20.26 -34.12 -79.02
C MET A 1 -20.40 -32.97 -77.99
N ASN A 2 -21.58 -32.38 -77.75
CA ASN A 2 -21.72 -31.16 -76.93
C ASN A 2 -22.11 -31.36 -75.44
N GLN A 3 -22.39 -32.60 -75.00
CA GLN A 3 -22.84 -32.87 -73.62
C GLN A 3 -21.69 -33.11 -72.62
N GLN A 4 -20.56 -33.69 -73.08
CA GLN A 4 -19.41 -33.93 -72.20
C GLN A 4 -18.73 -32.63 -71.76
N SER A 5 -18.67 -31.60 -72.63
CA SER A 5 -18.04 -30.32 -72.28
C SER A 5 -18.86 -29.50 -71.27
N GLN A 6 -20.20 -29.55 -71.34
CA GLN A 6 -21.07 -28.86 -70.38
C GLN A 6 -20.99 -29.45 -68.97
N GLY A 7 -20.92 -30.78 -68.85
CA GLY A 7 -20.79 -31.44 -67.54
C GLY A 7 -19.49 -31.09 -66.83
N VAL A 8 -18.37 -31.03 -67.58
CA VAL A 8 -17.06 -30.63 -67.04
C VAL A 8 -17.09 -29.17 -66.56
N GLN A 9 -17.70 -28.26 -67.32
CA GLN A 9 -17.85 -26.85 -66.91
C GLN A 9 -18.67 -26.69 -65.62
N GLN A 10 -19.72 -27.50 -65.45
CA GLN A 10 -20.55 -27.45 -64.26
C GLN A 10 -19.81 -27.96 -63.02
N LEU A 11 -18.98 -29.01 -63.16
CA LEU A 11 -18.10 -29.49 -62.08
C LEU A 11 -17.06 -28.45 -61.69
N LEU A 12 -16.40 -27.80 -62.66
CA LEU A 12 -15.43 -26.72 -62.40
C LEU A 12 -16.09 -25.52 -61.69
N ALA A 13 -17.32 -25.16 -62.07
CA ALA A 13 -18.07 -24.09 -61.40
C ALA A 13 -18.46 -24.49 -59.96
N ALA A 14 -18.83 -25.74 -59.73
CA ALA A 14 -19.12 -26.26 -58.39
C ALA A 14 -17.85 -26.28 -57.51
N GLU A 15 -16.71 -26.69 -58.08
CA GLU A 15 -15.41 -26.69 -57.40
C GLU A 15 -14.99 -25.28 -56.96
N ARG A 16 -15.12 -24.28 -57.85
CA ARG A 16 -14.85 -22.88 -57.49
C ARG A 16 -15.74 -22.39 -56.36
N ARG A 17 -17.06 -22.62 -56.43
CA ARG A 17 -17.99 -22.23 -55.36
C ARG A 17 -17.69 -22.92 -54.04
N ALA A 18 -17.31 -24.19 -54.06
CA ALA A 18 -16.91 -24.91 -52.86
C ALA A 18 -15.62 -24.34 -52.26
N SER A 19 -14.62 -24.07 -53.10
CA SER A 19 -13.35 -23.45 -52.70
C SER A 19 -13.56 -22.05 -52.11
N ASP A 20 -14.38 -21.22 -52.75
CA ASP A 20 -14.71 -19.87 -52.27
C ASP A 20 -15.41 -19.93 -50.92
N LYS A 21 -16.37 -20.85 -50.74
CA LYS A 21 -17.09 -21.03 -49.48
C LYS A 21 -16.15 -21.46 -48.34
N VAL A 22 -15.20 -22.35 -48.61
CA VAL A 22 -14.19 -22.77 -47.63
C VAL A 22 -13.24 -21.62 -47.30
N THR A 23 -12.80 -20.86 -48.30
CA THR A 23 -11.89 -19.73 -48.12
C THR A 23 -12.54 -18.61 -47.31
N GLU A 24 -13.80 -18.30 -47.58
CA GLU A 24 -14.59 -17.34 -46.81
C GLU A 24 -14.77 -17.80 -45.36
N ALA A 25 -15.09 -19.08 -45.13
CA ALA A 25 -15.20 -19.64 -43.78
C ALA A 25 -13.87 -19.53 -43.00
N ARG A 26 -12.73 -19.81 -43.64
CA ARG A 26 -11.39 -19.64 -43.05
C ARG A 26 -11.12 -18.18 -42.70
N LYS A 27 -11.42 -17.24 -43.61
CA LYS A 27 -11.26 -15.80 -43.39
C LYS A 27 -12.12 -15.31 -42.22
N ARG A 28 -13.39 -15.74 -42.15
CA ARG A 28 -14.30 -15.41 -41.04
C ARG A 28 -13.77 -15.95 -39.70
N LYS A 29 -13.27 -17.20 -39.67
CA LYS A 29 -12.65 -17.78 -38.46
C LYS A 29 -11.43 -16.97 -38.00
N ALA A 30 -10.53 -16.63 -38.92
CA ALA A 30 -9.33 -15.84 -38.61
C ALA A 30 -9.71 -14.44 -38.10
N HIS A 31 -10.71 -13.81 -38.71
CA HIS A 31 -11.21 -12.50 -38.26
C HIS A 31 -11.80 -12.56 -36.84
N ARG A 32 -12.66 -13.54 -36.54
CA ARG A 32 -13.20 -13.73 -35.18
C ARG A 32 -12.12 -14.00 -34.14
N LEU A 33 -11.10 -14.78 -34.49
CA LEU A 33 -9.96 -15.02 -33.60
C LEU A 33 -9.17 -13.74 -33.32
N LYS A 34 -8.95 -12.90 -34.35
CA LYS A 34 -8.28 -11.62 -34.17
C LYS A 34 -9.12 -10.68 -33.30
N GLN A 35 -10.41 -10.54 -33.62
CA GLN A 35 -11.35 -9.73 -32.86
C GLN A 35 -11.36 -10.12 -31.37
N ALA A 36 -11.47 -11.42 -31.06
CA ALA A 36 -11.45 -11.89 -29.68
C ALA A 36 -10.15 -11.53 -28.94
N LYS A 37 -8.99 -11.55 -29.62
CA LYS A 37 -7.71 -11.11 -29.04
C LYS A 37 -7.69 -9.60 -28.80
N ASP A 38 -8.13 -8.81 -29.77
CA ASP A 38 -8.14 -7.35 -29.68
C ASP A 38 -9.11 -6.88 -28.57
N GLU A 39 -10.29 -7.52 -28.45
CA GLU A 39 -11.26 -7.26 -27.37
C GLU A 39 -10.70 -7.63 -26.00
N ALA A 40 -10.09 -8.82 -25.86
CA ALA A 40 -9.47 -9.23 -24.59
C ALA A 40 -8.34 -8.26 -24.17
N GLN A 41 -7.52 -7.81 -25.13
CA GLN A 41 -6.46 -6.85 -24.87
C GLN A 41 -7.03 -5.48 -24.43
N SER A 42 -8.08 -5.01 -25.10
CA SER A 42 -8.78 -3.78 -24.73
C SER A 42 -9.31 -3.84 -23.29
N ASP A 43 -9.87 -4.99 -22.89
CA ASP A 43 -10.43 -5.15 -21.54
C ASP A 43 -9.34 -5.25 -20.47
N ILE A 44 -8.20 -5.90 -20.77
CA ILE A 44 -7.02 -5.89 -19.90
C ILE A 44 -6.52 -4.46 -19.67
N GLU A 45 -6.42 -3.66 -20.73
CA GLU A 45 -5.96 -2.27 -20.64
C GLU A 45 -6.92 -1.39 -19.83
N LYS A 46 -8.24 -1.53 -20.03
CA LYS A 46 -9.24 -0.86 -19.20
C LYS A 46 -9.12 -1.26 -17.74
N PHE A 47 -8.95 -2.55 -17.44
CA PHE A 47 -8.80 -3.04 -16.08
C PHE A 47 -7.53 -2.49 -15.43
N ARG A 48 -6.40 -2.49 -16.15
CA ARG A 48 -5.15 -1.90 -15.69
C ARG A 48 -5.29 -0.42 -15.41
N SER A 49 -5.87 0.35 -16.33
CA SER A 49 -6.13 1.78 -16.13
C SER A 49 -7.02 2.04 -14.92
N LYS A 50 -8.06 1.23 -14.71
CA LYS A 50 -8.93 1.33 -13.53
C LYS A 50 -8.14 1.07 -12.24
N LYS A 51 -7.34 0.01 -12.21
CA LYS A 51 -6.52 -0.34 -11.05
C LYS A 51 -5.44 0.69 -10.74
N ASP A 52 -4.80 1.24 -11.76
CA ASP A 52 -3.82 2.33 -11.58
C ASP A 52 -4.49 3.60 -11.03
N LYS A 53 -5.71 3.92 -11.47
CA LYS A 53 -6.49 5.04 -10.92
C LYS A 53 -6.90 4.79 -9.47
N GLU A 54 -7.39 3.60 -9.14
CA GLU A 54 -7.71 3.19 -7.76
C GLU A 54 -6.47 3.29 -6.86
N PHE A 55 -5.33 2.78 -7.34
CA PHE A 55 -4.06 2.83 -6.62
C PHE A 55 -3.60 4.27 -6.36
N LYS A 56 -3.59 5.13 -7.39
CA LYS A 56 -3.21 6.55 -7.24
C LYS A 56 -4.16 7.31 -6.32
N ALA A 57 -5.46 7.01 -6.36
CA ALA A 57 -6.43 7.62 -5.44
C ALA A 57 -6.21 7.16 -3.98
N TYR A 58 -5.88 5.88 -3.80
CA TYR A 58 -5.51 5.35 -2.49
C TYR A 58 -4.21 5.99 -1.98
N GLU A 59 -3.18 6.08 -2.82
CA GLU A 59 -1.91 6.73 -2.52
C GLU A 59 -2.12 8.21 -2.14
N ALA A 60 -2.87 8.97 -2.93
CA ALA A 60 -3.14 10.38 -2.64
C ALA A 60 -3.88 10.58 -1.30
N SER A 61 -4.88 9.73 -1.00
CA SER A 61 -5.63 9.83 0.26
C SER A 61 -4.81 9.41 1.49
N HIS A 62 -3.87 8.47 1.34
CA HIS A 62 -3.05 7.98 2.44
C HIS A 62 -1.74 8.75 2.62
N MET A 63 -1.16 9.30 1.55
CA MET A 63 0.03 10.17 1.65
C MET A 63 -0.29 11.48 2.36
N GLY A 64 -1.46 12.09 2.12
CA GLY A 64 -1.90 13.29 2.86
C GLY A 64 -2.04 13.06 4.37
N SER A 65 -2.30 11.82 4.79
CA SER A 65 -2.44 11.46 6.20
C SER A 65 -1.10 11.56 6.96
N ARG A 66 0.05 11.43 6.31
CA ARG A 66 1.34 11.46 7.01
C ARG A 66 1.62 12.83 7.63
N ASP A 67 1.32 13.91 6.92
CA ASP A 67 1.52 15.27 7.41
C ASP A 67 0.53 15.61 8.53
N ASP A 68 -0.73 15.16 8.40
CA ASP A 68 -1.75 15.36 9.45
C ASP A 68 -1.42 14.56 10.72
N VAL A 69 -0.93 13.33 10.57
CA VAL A 69 -0.43 12.52 11.70
C VAL A 69 0.78 13.19 12.33
N GLN A 70 1.73 13.70 11.55
CA GLN A 70 2.91 14.40 12.05
C GLN A 70 2.51 15.64 12.87
N LYS A 71 1.62 16.48 12.34
CA LYS A 71 1.10 17.67 13.04
C LYS A 71 0.40 17.31 14.35
N ARG A 72 -0.38 16.23 14.37
CA ARG A 72 -1.03 15.73 15.59
C ARG A 72 -0.01 15.28 16.64
N ILE A 73 0.98 14.48 16.23
CA ILE A 73 2.06 14.04 17.12
C ILE A 73 2.81 15.24 17.68
N GLU A 74 3.12 16.23 16.86
CA GLU A 74 3.84 17.42 17.28
C GLU A 74 3.03 18.25 18.28
N ALA A 75 1.73 18.45 18.03
CA ALA A 75 0.83 19.14 18.95
C ALA A 75 0.70 18.41 20.30
N ASP A 76 0.55 17.08 20.29
CA ASP A 76 0.47 16.28 21.52
C ASP A 76 1.80 16.27 22.27
N THR A 77 2.94 16.21 21.56
CA THR A 77 4.28 16.30 22.16
C THR A 77 4.49 17.66 22.83
N GLN A 78 4.11 18.76 22.16
CA GLN A 78 4.19 20.10 22.75
C GLN A 78 3.31 20.22 24.00
N ARG A 79 2.10 19.65 23.97
CA ARG A 79 1.22 19.61 25.15
C ARG A 79 1.89 18.85 26.31
N GLN A 80 2.46 17.69 26.06
CA GLN A 80 3.15 16.90 27.09
C GLN A 80 4.36 17.63 27.66
N ILE A 81 5.16 18.30 26.82
CA ILE A 81 6.29 19.12 27.28
C ILE A 81 5.81 20.23 28.22
N LEU A 82 4.72 20.91 27.87
CA LEU A 82 4.14 21.96 28.72
C LEU A 82 3.67 21.40 30.07
N GLU A 83 3.00 20.25 30.07
CA GLU A 83 2.55 19.59 31.30
C GLU A 83 3.73 19.19 32.20
N VAL A 84 4.77 18.57 31.63
CA VAL A 84 5.99 18.21 32.36
C VAL A 84 6.66 19.46 32.94
N ASN A 85 6.78 20.53 32.18
CA ASN A 85 7.36 21.78 32.66
C ASN A 85 6.57 22.39 33.81
N GLN A 86 5.24 22.35 33.76
CA GLN A 86 4.38 22.81 34.86
C GLN A 86 4.54 21.94 36.11
N LEU A 87 4.60 20.61 35.95
CA LEU A 87 4.82 19.68 37.07
C LEU A 87 6.19 19.89 37.72
N VAL A 88 7.22 20.12 36.92
CA VAL A 88 8.56 20.46 37.42
C VAL A 88 8.51 21.78 38.17
N ALA A 89 7.97 22.85 37.57
CA ALA A 89 7.87 24.16 38.21
C ALA A 89 7.14 24.10 39.56
N LYS A 90 6.03 23.34 39.63
CA LYS A 90 5.24 23.17 40.85
C LYS A 90 5.97 22.41 41.95
N ASN A 91 6.74 21.37 41.61
CA ASN A 91 7.33 20.47 42.59
C ASN A 91 8.81 20.76 42.89
N LYS A 92 9.45 21.63 42.09
CA LYS A 92 10.89 21.93 42.17
C LYS A 92 11.32 22.35 43.57
N GLU A 93 10.65 23.34 44.16
CA GLU A 93 11.02 23.87 45.48
C GLU A 93 10.88 22.81 46.58
N ASN A 94 9.76 22.10 46.60
CA ASN A 94 9.51 21.02 47.56
C ASN A 94 10.56 19.90 47.48
N ILE A 95 11.07 19.57 46.29
CA ILE A 95 12.10 18.54 46.10
C ILE A 95 13.47 19.07 46.54
N ILE A 96 13.79 20.34 46.23
CA ILE A 96 15.03 20.98 46.67
C ILE A 96 15.09 21.00 48.20
N ASP A 97 14.03 21.41 48.87
CA ASP A 97 13.97 21.48 50.33
C ASP A 97 14.14 20.10 50.97
N LYS A 98 13.48 19.07 50.42
CA LYS A 98 13.65 17.68 50.88
C LYS A 98 15.09 17.19 50.68
N LEU A 99 15.70 17.49 49.54
CA LEU A 99 17.07 17.09 49.25
C LEU A 99 18.06 17.78 50.21
N LEU A 100 17.91 19.09 50.41
CA LEU A 100 18.72 19.85 51.36
C LEU A 100 18.55 19.32 52.79
N PHE A 101 17.31 19.05 53.21
CA PHE A 101 17.05 18.47 54.53
C PHE A 101 17.78 17.13 54.71
N LEU A 102 17.71 16.22 53.74
CA LEU A 102 18.40 14.93 53.81
C LEU A 102 19.94 15.09 53.83
N VAL A 103 20.48 16.06 53.10
CA VAL A 103 21.93 16.31 53.05
C VAL A 103 22.44 16.93 54.36
N TYR A 104 21.66 17.84 54.97
CA TYR A 104 22.05 18.50 56.22
C TYR A 104 21.73 17.66 57.48
N ASN A 105 20.84 16.68 57.40
CA ASN A 105 20.54 15.77 58.51
C ASN A 105 21.63 14.69 58.67
N ILE A 106 22.78 15.08 59.23
CA ILE A 106 23.87 14.16 59.51
C ILE A 106 23.54 13.41 60.81
N GLU A 107 23.20 12.12 60.67
CA GLU A 107 23.04 11.20 61.78
C GLU A 107 24.28 10.31 61.91
N PRO A 108 25.25 10.66 62.77
CA PRO A 108 26.43 9.84 62.98
C PRO A 108 26.02 8.51 63.63
N GLN A 109 26.10 7.43 62.85
CA GLN A 109 25.82 6.09 63.32
C GLN A 109 27.14 5.35 63.58
N MET A 110 27.27 4.78 64.77
CA MET A 110 28.38 3.89 65.08
C MET A 110 28.25 2.63 64.22
N HIS A 111 29.34 2.21 63.58
CA HIS A 111 29.32 1.01 62.75
C HIS A 111 28.82 -0.18 63.58
N LYS A 112 27.92 -1.00 63.02
CA LYS A 112 27.19 -2.07 63.73
C LYS A 112 28.09 -3.04 64.52
N ASN A 113 29.36 -3.16 64.11
CA ASN A 113 30.33 -4.08 64.69
C ASN A 113 31.31 -3.42 65.67
N HIS A 114 31.15 -2.14 66.01
CA HIS A 114 32.04 -1.49 66.97
C HIS A 114 31.79 -2.07 68.36
N LYS A 115 32.82 -2.71 68.92
CA LYS A 115 32.88 -3.14 70.32
C LYS A 115 33.57 -2.04 71.13
N PRO A 116 32.96 -1.47 72.17
CA PRO A 116 33.65 -0.51 73.03
C PRO A 116 34.81 -1.21 73.75
N THR A 117 36.01 -0.65 73.65
CA THR A 117 37.18 -1.14 74.40
C THR A 117 36.98 -0.83 75.87
N ALA A 118 36.95 -1.85 76.73
CA ALA A 118 36.85 -1.67 78.18
C ALA A 118 38.13 -0.98 78.70
N ALA A 119 37.93 0.09 79.49
CA ALA A 119 38.97 0.79 80.23
C ALA A 119 39.39 0.02 81.48
#